data_AF-A0A9D0KXH0-F1
#
_entry.id   AF-A0A9D0KXH0-F1
#
_cell.length_a   1.000
_cell.length_b   1.000
_cell.length_c   1.000
_cell.angle_alpha   90.00
_cell.angle_beta   90.00
_cell.angle_gamma   90.00
#
_symmetry.space_group_name_H-M   'P 1'
#
loop_
_entity.id
_entity.type
_entity.pdbx_description
1 polymer ?
#
loop_
_entity_poly.entity_id
_entity_poly.type
_entity_poly.pdbx_seq_one_letter_code
_entity_poly.pdbx_strand_id
1 'polypeptide(L)'
;FTFNKKVWKINQLQAIRKYGVPDKNGRLGLYFTMSQKPNSAGLFIYITNDYIQLRHIDGTLLAEWSLDNLVKRFKEKIPAMLYITAEVEVRDGIEYFHYIRAQLLKDTSKEVLISQFKEENIVLDLRLHDKGTRARNHGTAFRCYEENLPKIFSHVEDLL
;
A
#
# COMPACT_ATOMS: atom_id res chain seq x y z
N PHE A 1 -2.98 2.26 4.66
CA PHE A 1 -4.07 3.28 4.52
C PHE A 1 -4.37 3.58 3.05
N THR A 2 -5.37 4.41 2.70
CA THR A 2 -5.68 4.81 1.31
C THR A 2 -5.40 6.28 1.03
N PHE A 3 -4.89 6.62 -0.17
CA PHE A 3 -4.65 8.01 -0.58
C PHE A 3 -4.67 8.18 -2.11
N ASN A 4 -5.52 9.09 -2.62
CA ASN A 4 -5.78 9.26 -4.07
C ASN A 4 -6.03 10.70 -4.54
N LYS A 5 -5.81 11.72 -3.69
CA LYS A 5 -6.18 13.10 -4.04
C LYS A 5 -5.25 13.64 -5.13
N LYS A 6 -5.80 13.88 -6.34
CA LYS A 6 -5.09 14.45 -7.52
C LYS A 6 -3.85 13.67 -8.00
N VAL A 7 -3.82 12.35 -7.78
CA VAL A 7 -2.64 11.51 -8.09
C VAL A 7 -2.61 11.04 -9.55
N TRP A 8 -3.78 10.83 -10.16
CA TRP A 8 -3.88 10.31 -11.53
C TRP A 8 -3.59 11.39 -12.57
N LYS A 9 -2.75 11.05 -13.55
CA LYS A 9 -2.33 11.94 -14.67
C LYS A 9 -3.10 11.68 -15.95
N ILE A 10 -3.74 10.52 -16.03
CA ILE A 10 -4.65 10.15 -17.11
C ILE A 10 -6.04 9.88 -16.55
N ASN A 11 -7.04 9.89 -17.43
CA ASN A 11 -8.39 9.50 -17.04
C ASN A 11 -8.40 8.04 -16.55
N GLN A 12 -8.93 7.81 -15.34
CA GLN A 12 -8.93 6.49 -14.72
C GLN A 12 -9.69 5.44 -15.54
N LEU A 13 -10.78 5.83 -16.20
CA LEU A 13 -11.55 4.92 -17.05
C LEU A 13 -10.75 4.53 -18.30
N GLN A 14 -10.04 5.47 -18.91
CA GLN A 14 -9.13 5.17 -20.02
C GLN A 14 -7.98 4.26 -19.58
N ALA A 15 -7.41 4.49 -18.39
CA ALA A 15 -6.39 3.62 -17.82
C ALA A 15 -6.89 2.18 -17.66
N ILE A 16 -8.10 2.00 -17.12
CA ILE A 16 -8.71 0.67 -16.96
C ILE A 16 -8.96 0.02 -18.31
N ARG A 17 -9.46 0.77 -19.30
CA ARG A 17 -9.71 0.22 -20.64
C ARG A 17 -8.44 -0.21 -21.36
N LYS A 18 -7.32 0.50 -21.14
CA LYS A 18 -6.03 0.21 -21.79
C LYS A 18 -5.25 -0.91 -21.08
N TYR A 19 -5.22 -0.91 -19.76
CA TYR A 19 -4.31 -1.76 -18.97
C TYR A 19 -5.03 -2.74 -18.03
N GLY A 20 -6.37 -2.70 -18.00
CA GLY A 20 -7.16 -3.54 -17.11
C GLY A 20 -7.20 -4.99 -17.54
N VAL A 21 -7.44 -5.87 -16.57
CA VAL A 21 -7.65 -7.30 -16.79
C VAL A 21 -9.07 -7.64 -16.34
N PRO A 22 -9.81 -8.47 -17.10
CA PRO A 22 -11.14 -8.90 -16.70
C PRO A 22 -11.07 -9.78 -15.44
N ASP A 23 -11.97 -9.54 -14.49
CA ASP A 23 -12.20 -10.47 -13.38
C ASP A 23 -13.00 -11.70 -13.84
N LYS A 24 -13.27 -12.62 -12.91
CA LYS A 24 -14.02 -13.87 -13.19
C LYS A 24 -15.40 -13.63 -13.82
N ASN A 25 -15.98 -12.44 -13.62
CA ASN A 25 -17.28 -12.06 -14.16
C ASN A 25 -17.15 -11.18 -15.42
N GLY A 26 -15.95 -11.08 -16.01
CA GLY A 26 -15.67 -10.26 -17.19
C GLY A 26 -15.56 -8.76 -16.92
N ARG A 27 -15.63 -8.31 -15.65
CA ARG A 27 -15.53 -6.89 -15.35
C ARG A 27 -14.08 -6.45 -15.41
N LEU A 28 -13.79 -5.47 -16.27
CA LEU A 28 -12.46 -4.94 -16.48
C LEU A 28 -12.00 -4.07 -15.30
N GLY A 29 -10.79 -4.30 -14.80
CA GLY A 29 -10.25 -3.52 -13.69
C GLY A 29 -8.74 -3.54 -13.56
N LEU A 30 -8.25 -2.60 -12.75
CA LEU A 30 -6.87 -2.53 -12.27
C LEU A 30 -6.88 -2.99 -10.81
N TYR A 31 -6.81 -4.30 -10.61
CA TYR A 31 -6.65 -4.95 -9.31
C TYR A 31 -5.27 -5.59 -9.24
N PHE A 32 -4.27 -4.77 -8.95
CA PHE A 32 -2.87 -5.17 -8.94
C PHE A 32 -2.20 -4.73 -7.64
N THR A 33 -1.48 -5.66 -7.02
CA THR A 33 -0.41 -5.32 -6.08
C THR A 33 0.81 -4.97 -6.89
N MET A 34 1.22 -3.70 -6.82
CA MET A 34 2.30 -3.17 -7.63
C MET A 34 3.66 -3.45 -7.00
N SER A 35 4.64 -3.75 -7.85
CA SER A 35 6.06 -3.86 -7.49
C SER A 35 6.90 -2.97 -8.42
N GLN A 36 8.21 -2.89 -8.15
CA GLN A 36 9.14 -2.22 -9.05
C GLN A 36 9.34 -2.97 -10.37
N LYS A 37 8.96 -4.26 -10.42
CA LYS A 37 8.97 -5.06 -11.63
C LYS A 37 7.65 -4.91 -12.40
N PRO A 38 7.69 -4.77 -13.73
CA PRO A 38 6.47 -4.78 -14.55
C PRO A 38 5.66 -6.05 -14.34
N ASN A 39 4.35 -5.88 -14.16
CA ASN A 39 3.40 -6.98 -14.17
C ASN A 39 3.06 -7.39 -15.62
N SER A 40 2.16 -8.37 -15.79
CA SER A 40 1.74 -8.86 -17.12
C SER A 40 1.04 -7.81 -17.99
N ALA A 41 0.52 -6.73 -17.39
CA ALA A 41 -0.04 -5.58 -18.10
C ALA A 41 0.99 -4.47 -18.34
N GLY A 42 2.28 -4.74 -18.10
CA GLY A 42 3.38 -3.79 -18.28
C GLY A 42 3.43 -2.66 -17.25
N LEU A 43 2.64 -2.73 -16.17
CA LEU A 43 2.59 -1.71 -15.12
C LEU A 43 3.60 -1.99 -14.01
N PHE A 44 4.27 -0.94 -13.51
CA PHE A 44 5.20 -1.02 -12.38
C PHE A 44 5.20 0.29 -11.57
N ILE A 45 5.77 0.24 -10.37
CA ILE A 45 6.09 1.45 -9.61
C ILE A 45 7.55 1.87 -9.83
N TYR A 46 7.76 3.17 -9.96
CA TYR A 46 9.08 3.79 -9.97
C TYR A 46 9.18 4.77 -8.81
N ILE A 47 10.24 4.66 -8.02
CA ILE A 47 10.41 5.42 -6.79
C ILE A 47 11.52 6.46 -7.02
N THR A 48 11.16 7.73 -6.90
CA THR A 48 12.12 8.84 -6.88
C THR A 48 12.34 9.32 -5.47
N ASN A 49 13.16 10.36 -5.30
CA ASN A 49 13.28 11.01 -4.01
C ASN A 49 11.95 11.60 -3.56
N ASP A 50 11.11 12.14 -4.45
CA ASP A 50 9.91 12.90 -4.05
C ASP A 50 8.58 12.17 -4.28
N TYR A 51 8.59 11.15 -5.13
CA TYR A 51 7.37 10.51 -5.60
C TYR A 51 7.49 8.98 -5.69
N ILE A 52 6.35 8.33 -5.48
CA ILE A 52 6.08 6.98 -5.99
C ILE A 52 5.24 7.16 -7.25
N GLN A 53 5.67 6.58 -8.37
CA GLN A 53 5.04 6.77 -9.67
C GLN A 53 4.53 5.44 -10.21
N LEU A 54 3.27 5.37 -10.63
CA LEU A 54 2.75 4.26 -11.43
C LEU A 54 3.05 4.53 -12.90
N ARG A 55 3.85 3.66 -13.50
CA ARG A 55 4.30 3.76 -14.89
C ARG A 55 3.94 2.51 -15.68
N HIS A 56 3.92 2.66 -17.00
CA HIS A 56 3.86 1.56 -17.94
C HIS A 56 5.17 1.48 -18.73
N ILE A 57 5.53 0.29 -19.21
CA ILE A 57 6.76 0.04 -19.99
C ILE A 57 6.86 0.85 -21.30
N ASP A 58 5.73 1.36 -21.80
CA ASP A 58 5.67 2.29 -22.95
C ASP A 58 6.08 3.74 -22.61
N GLY A 59 6.50 4.00 -21.37
CA GLY A 59 6.90 5.32 -20.88
C GLY A 59 5.76 6.16 -20.30
N THR A 60 4.50 5.68 -20.37
CA THR A 60 3.35 6.42 -19.83
C THR A 60 3.44 6.55 -18.31
N LEU A 61 3.24 7.77 -17.79
CA LEU A 61 3.02 8.05 -16.37
C LEU A 61 1.51 8.07 -16.08
N LEU A 62 1.02 7.10 -15.30
CA LEU A 62 -0.41 6.95 -15.01
C LEU A 62 -0.83 7.71 -13.76
N ALA A 63 -0.03 7.63 -12.70
CA ALA A 63 -0.29 8.28 -11.42
C ALA A 63 1.01 8.56 -10.67
N GLU A 64 1.01 9.53 -9.78
CA GLU A 64 2.11 9.77 -8.85
C GLU A 64 1.61 10.20 -7.47
N TRP A 65 2.26 9.69 -6.43
CA TRP A 65 2.01 10.02 -5.04
C TRP A 65 3.23 10.72 -4.48
N SER A 66 3.05 11.98 -4.04
CA SER A 66 4.10 12.71 -3.32
C SER A 66 4.37 12.03 -1.98
N LEU A 67 5.64 11.76 -1.70
CA LEU A 67 6.07 11.11 -0.47
C LEU A 67 5.80 11.99 0.75
N ASP A 68 5.98 13.30 0.67
CA ASP A 68 5.65 14.22 1.77
C ASP A 68 4.16 14.16 2.13
N ASN A 69 3.29 14.09 1.12
CA ASN A 69 1.86 13.90 1.33
C ASN A 69 1.55 12.52 1.94
N LEU A 70 2.27 11.47 1.56
CA LEU A 70 2.12 10.14 2.15
C LEU A 70 2.55 10.13 3.62
N VAL A 71 3.71 10.71 3.95
CA VAL A 71 4.19 10.85 5.34
C VAL A 71 3.17 11.62 6.18
N LYS A 72 2.70 12.77 5.68
CA LYS A 72 1.66 13.56 6.36
C LYS A 72 0.40 12.74 6.61
N ARG A 73 -0.10 12.05 5.58
CA ARG A 73 -1.31 11.22 5.69
C ARG A 73 -1.14 10.01 6.59
N PHE A 74 0.05 9.42 6.61
CA PHE A 74 0.39 8.35 7.53
C PHE A 74 0.28 8.86 8.97
N LYS A 75 0.97 9.96 9.31
CA LYS A 75 0.95 10.55 10.65
C LYS A 75 -0.44 11.02 11.09
N GLU A 76 -1.24 11.56 10.18
CA GLU A 76 -2.64 11.94 10.47
C GLU A 76 -3.52 10.73 10.82
N LYS A 77 -3.32 9.58 10.16
CA LYS A 77 -4.15 8.39 10.35
C LYS A 77 -3.64 7.44 11.43
N ILE A 78 -2.32 7.38 11.60
CA ILE A 78 -1.60 6.48 12.49
C ILE A 78 -0.57 7.36 13.24
N PRO A 79 -1.02 8.20 14.19
CA PRO A 79 -0.12 9.05 14.95
C PRO A 79 0.82 8.21 15.85
N ALA A 80 0.31 7.10 16.38
CA ALA A 80 1.04 6.09 17.12
C ALA A 80 0.30 4.75 17.01
N MET A 81 1.00 3.65 17.29
CA MET A 81 0.44 2.31 17.30
C MET A 81 1.02 1.51 18.46
N LEU A 82 0.16 0.81 19.22
CA LEU A 82 0.60 -0.27 20.11
C LEU A 82 0.61 -1.57 19.32
N TYR A 83 1.76 -2.20 19.23
CA TYR A 83 1.97 -3.49 18.58
C TYR A 83 2.20 -4.56 19.65
N ILE A 84 1.23 -5.46 19.80
CA ILE A 84 1.21 -6.47 20.87
C ILE A 84 1.42 -7.85 20.23
N THR A 85 2.42 -8.58 20.71
CA THR A 85 2.69 -9.96 20.29
C THR A 85 2.18 -10.94 21.33
N ALA A 86 1.48 -11.98 20.88
CA ALA A 86 1.00 -13.06 21.74
C ALA A 86 1.45 -14.43 21.21
N GLU A 87 1.77 -15.32 22.13
CA GLU A 87 1.81 -16.76 21.86
C GLU A 87 0.38 -17.31 21.94
N VAL A 88 0.05 -18.21 21.02
CA VAL A 88 -1.28 -18.81 20.91
C VAL A 88 -1.18 -20.30 21.19
N GLU A 89 -2.07 -20.79 22.05
CA GLU A 89 -2.17 -22.22 22.37
C GLU A 89 -3.65 -22.64 22.35
N VAL A 90 -3.94 -23.83 21.82
CA VAL A 90 -5.30 -24.41 21.86
C VAL A 90 -5.31 -25.60 22.83
N ARG A 91 -6.15 -25.53 23.88
CA ARG A 91 -6.36 -26.62 24.85
C ARG A 91 -7.84 -27.02 24.83
N ASP A 92 -8.11 -28.29 24.55
CA ASP A 92 -9.48 -28.84 24.48
C ASP A 92 -10.43 -28.04 23.56
N GLY A 93 -9.90 -27.53 22.44
CA GLY A 93 -10.66 -26.72 21.48
C GLY A 93 -10.87 -25.25 21.89
N ILE A 94 -10.30 -24.82 23.01
CA ILE A 94 -10.32 -23.43 23.48
C ILE A 94 -8.97 -22.78 23.17
N GLU A 95 -9.01 -21.62 22.50
CA GLU A 95 -7.82 -20.83 22.16
C GLU A 95 -7.43 -19.89 23.33
N TYR A 96 -6.17 -19.92 23.70
CA TYR A 96 -5.55 -19.12 24.76
C TYR A 96 -4.48 -18.22 24.16
N PHE A 97 -4.38 -17.00 24.66
CA PHE A 97 -3.43 -15.99 24.21
C PHE A 97 -2.56 -15.56 25.39
N HIS A 98 -1.25 -15.73 25.25
CA HIS A 98 -0.26 -15.23 26.20
C HIS A 98 0.46 -14.03 25.57
N TYR A 99 0.11 -12.82 26.01
CA TYR A 99 0.75 -11.59 25.50
C TYR A 99 2.16 -11.46 26.05
N ILE A 100 3.16 -11.56 25.17
CA ILE A 100 4.59 -11.67 25.55
C ILE A 100 5.41 -10.43 25.25
N ARG A 101 4.89 -9.49 24.45
CA ARG A 101 5.60 -8.26 24.09
C ARG A 101 4.62 -7.15 23.76
N ALA A 102 4.95 -5.93 24.15
CA ALA A 102 4.24 -4.73 23.75
C ALA A 102 5.22 -3.68 23.24
N GLN A 103 4.93 -3.07 22.10
CA GLN A 103 5.76 -2.02 21.51
C GLN A 103 4.93 -0.78 21.18
N LEU A 104 5.46 0.41 21.46
CA LEU A 104 4.94 1.67 20.96
C LEU A 104 5.69 2.07 19.69
N LEU A 105 4.96 2.09 18.57
CA LEU A 105 5.46 2.52 17.27
C LEU A 105 5.00 3.95 16.97
N LYS A 106 5.93 4.86 16.71
CA LYS A 106 5.65 6.29 16.45
C LYS A 106 6.43 6.81 15.25
N ASP A 107 5.82 7.79 14.59
CA ASP A 107 6.38 8.54 13.48
C ASP A 107 6.83 7.70 12.27
N THR A 108 7.06 8.39 11.16
CA THR A 108 7.73 7.84 9.98
C THR A 108 8.40 9.00 9.25
N SER A 109 9.31 8.67 8.34
CA SER A 109 9.97 9.65 7.48
C SER A 109 9.87 9.25 6.01
N LYS A 110 10.20 10.19 5.13
CA LYS A 110 10.25 9.96 3.69
C LYS A 110 11.29 8.89 3.33
N GLU A 111 12.44 8.92 3.99
CA GLU A 111 13.54 7.99 3.83
C GLU A 111 13.13 6.58 4.25
N VAL A 112 12.43 6.46 5.39
CA VAL A 112 11.85 5.19 5.85
C VAL A 112 10.86 4.67 4.81
N LEU A 113 9.89 5.47 4.37
CA LEU A 113 8.94 5.00 3.37
C LEU A 113 9.63 4.56 2.08
N ILE A 114 10.59 5.35 1.55
CA ILE A 114 11.36 4.98 0.35
C ILE A 114 12.06 3.64 0.54
N SER A 115 12.77 3.44 1.65
CA SER A 115 13.50 2.19 1.90
C SER A 115 12.53 1.01 1.97
N GLN A 116 11.41 1.18 2.68
CA GLN A 116 10.43 0.12 2.88
C GLN A 116 9.63 -0.21 1.61
N PHE A 117 9.42 0.74 0.68
CA PHE A 117 8.91 0.42 -0.67
C PHE A 117 9.95 -0.30 -1.52
N LYS A 118 11.23 0.08 -1.43
CA LYS A 118 12.31 -0.57 -2.20
C LYS A 118 12.55 -2.01 -1.75
N GLU A 119 12.41 -2.26 -0.46
CA GLU A 119 12.49 -3.59 0.18
C GLU A 119 11.19 -4.40 0.05
N GLU A 120 10.16 -3.84 -0.60
CA GLU A 120 8.83 -4.48 -0.77
C GLU A 120 8.09 -4.79 0.55
N ASN A 121 8.54 -4.22 1.67
CA ASN A 121 7.84 -4.28 2.95
C ASN A 121 6.54 -3.45 2.92
N ILE A 122 6.49 -2.39 2.10
CA ILE A 122 5.25 -1.67 1.78
C ILE A 122 4.90 -1.90 0.31
N VAL A 123 3.65 -2.29 0.05
CA VAL A 123 3.10 -2.50 -1.29
C VAL A 123 1.96 -1.54 -1.61
N LEU A 124 1.77 -1.28 -2.90
CA LEU A 124 0.75 -0.40 -3.44
C LEU A 124 -0.31 -1.22 -4.19
N ASP A 125 -1.54 -1.25 -3.68
CA ASP A 125 -2.67 -1.94 -4.29
C ASP A 125 -3.55 -0.98 -5.10
N LEU A 126 -3.58 -1.17 -6.42
CA LEU A 126 -4.59 -0.58 -7.30
C LEU A 126 -5.91 -1.32 -7.12
N ARG A 127 -7.00 -0.57 -6.99
CA ARG A 127 -8.35 -1.10 -6.73
C ARG A 127 -9.40 -0.29 -7.48
N LEU A 128 -9.40 -0.42 -8.81
CA LEU A 128 -10.29 0.31 -9.71
C LEU A 128 -10.95 -0.63 -10.72
N HIS A 129 -12.19 -0.36 -11.10
CA HIS A 129 -12.87 -1.09 -12.17
C HIS A 129 -13.75 -0.20 -13.04
N ASP A 130 -14.01 -0.66 -14.26
CA ASP A 130 -14.96 -0.03 -15.18
C ASP A 130 -16.40 -0.30 -14.70
N LYS A 131 -17.17 0.77 -14.48
CA LYS A 131 -18.61 0.71 -14.16
C LYS A 131 -19.49 1.05 -15.37
N GLY A 132 -18.97 0.90 -16.59
CA GLY A 132 -19.56 1.26 -17.87
C GLY A 132 -19.43 2.75 -18.19
N THR A 133 -19.90 3.60 -17.28
CA THR A 133 -19.97 5.06 -17.48
C THR A 133 -18.79 5.83 -16.88
N ARG A 134 -18.17 5.25 -15.84
CA ARG A 134 -17.06 5.87 -15.10
C ARG A 134 -16.19 4.80 -14.45
N ALA A 135 -14.96 5.18 -14.13
CA ALA A 135 -14.14 4.38 -13.23
C ALA A 135 -14.72 4.40 -11.81
N ARG A 136 -14.87 3.23 -11.20
CA ARG A 136 -15.11 3.09 -9.76
C ARG A 136 -13.77 2.82 -9.09
N ASN A 137 -13.30 3.79 -8.31
CA ASN A 137 -12.04 3.72 -7.60
C ASN A 137 -12.28 3.58 -6.09
N HIS A 138 -11.75 2.52 -5.48
CA HIS A 138 -11.88 2.24 -4.04
C HIS A 138 -10.79 2.88 -3.16
N GLY A 139 -9.91 3.69 -3.74
CA GLY A 139 -8.71 4.14 -3.06
C GLY A 139 -7.53 3.22 -3.37
N THR A 140 -6.39 3.77 -3.79
CA THR A 140 -5.12 3.04 -3.79
C THR A 140 -4.75 2.76 -2.34
N ALA A 141 -4.50 1.50 -2.01
CA ALA A 141 -4.12 1.09 -0.66
C ALA A 141 -2.60 0.92 -0.56
N PHE A 142 -2.04 1.49 0.51
CA PHE A 142 -0.68 1.24 0.96
C PHE A 142 -0.76 0.23 2.10
N ARG A 143 -0.13 -0.93 1.91
CA ARG A 143 -0.19 -2.08 2.80
C ARG A 143 1.21 -2.52 3.20
N CYS A 144 1.32 -3.12 4.36
CA CYS A 144 2.56 -3.69 4.89
C CYS A 144 2.20 -5.05 5.49
N TYR A 145 3.13 -6.00 5.44
CA TYR A 145 3.00 -7.24 6.20
C TYR A 145 3.15 -6.95 7.69
N GLU A 146 2.44 -7.69 8.54
CA GLU A 146 2.36 -7.41 9.97
C GLU A 146 3.73 -7.49 10.64
N GLU A 147 4.51 -8.52 10.31
CA GLU A 147 5.87 -8.73 10.79
C GLU A 147 6.84 -7.59 10.39
N ASN A 148 6.48 -6.80 9.38
CA ASN A 148 7.26 -5.68 8.89
C ASN A 148 6.74 -4.32 9.41
N LEU A 149 5.64 -4.27 10.16
CA LEU A 149 5.10 -3.03 10.70
C LEU A 149 6.14 -2.24 11.49
N PRO A 150 6.96 -2.82 12.39
CA PRO A 150 7.96 -2.02 13.10
C PRO A 150 8.95 -1.30 12.18
N LYS A 151 9.24 -1.85 10.99
CA LYS A 151 10.18 -1.27 10.02
C LYS A 151 9.66 0.00 9.34
N ILE A 152 8.34 0.23 9.34
CA ILE A 152 7.74 1.41 8.70
C ILE A 152 7.66 2.63 9.64
N PHE A 153 8.03 2.46 10.91
CA PHE A 153 8.08 3.53 11.90
C PHE A 153 9.52 3.94 12.19
N SER A 154 9.72 5.23 12.49
CA SER A 154 11.04 5.77 12.84
C SER A 154 11.36 5.65 14.33
N HIS A 155 10.36 5.36 15.17
CA HIS A 155 10.54 5.17 16.60
C HIS A 155 9.79 3.93 17.06
N VAL A 156 10.52 3.06 17.76
CA VAL A 156 10.03 1.80 18.33
C VAL A 156 10.51 1.74 19.78
N GLU A 157 9.58 1.59 20.70
CA GLU A 157 9.83 1.55 22.15
C GLU A 157 9.18 0.29 22.72
N ASP A 158 9.98 -0.61 23.31
CA ASP A 158 9.46 -1.78 24.03
C ASP A 158 8.87 -1.33 25.37
N LEU A 159 7.63 -1.77 25.67
CA LEU A 159 6.86 -1.42 26.86
C LEU A 159 6.73 -2.57 27.86
N LEU A 160 6.98 -3.80 27.41
CA LEU A 160 6.94 -5.05 28.17
C LEU A 160 8.07 -5.95 27.68
#